data_AF-A0A937SZI2-F1
#
_entry.id   AF-A0A937SZI2-F1
#
_cell.length_a   1.000
_cell.length_b   1.000
_cell.length_c   1.000
_cell.angle_alpha   90.00
_cell.angle_beta   90.00
_cell.angle_gamma   90.00
#
_symmetry.space_group_name_H-M   'P 1'
#
loop_
_entity.id
_entity.type
_entity.pdbx_description
1 polymer ?
#
loop_
_entity_poly.entity_id
_entity_poly.type
_entity_poly.pdbx_seq_one_letter_code
_entity_poly.pdbx_strand_id
1 'polypeptide(L)'
;MADLNFSKKDLQKADFKGKNLAFANMRGANLQEADLSAANLKEADLREANLKGANLSGTNMEGTFLRDANLRGANLSSATHLCCVDIESAYIDKDTNFPNYIRIRWKTERKYTCKEIQKRAKSGRRHHDQRVKDTGRLWGNRRANDERRLEADRRGIGLKDAKPGATAK
;
A
#
# COMPACT_ATOMS: atom_id res chain seq x y z
N MET A 1 -28.06 0.08 3.06
CA MET A 1 -27.27 -0.13 1.82
C MET A 1 -26.58 -1.47 1.99
N ALA A 2 -26.58 -2.33 0.97
CA ALA A 2 -25.93 -3.64 1.11
C ALA A 2 -24.42 -3.46 1.18
N ASP A 3 -23.79 -3.97 2.24
CA ASP A 3 -22.33 -4.02 2.35
C ASP A 3 -21.79 -5.03 1.33
N LEU A 4 -21.31 -4.52 0.18
CA LEU A 4 -20.71 -5.35 -0.85
C LEU A 4 -19.36 -5.88 -0.35
N ASN A 5 -19.32 -7.17 0.02
CA ASN A 5 -18.11 -7.83 0.50
C ASN A 5 -17.50 -8.75 -0.56
N PHE A 6 -16.33 -8.35 -1.03
CA PHE A 6 -15.47 -9.03 -1.99
C PHE A 6 -14.06 -9.32 -1.45
N SER A 7 -13.84 -9.12 -0.15
CA SER A 7 -12.53 -9.31 0.47
C SER A 7 -11.94 -10.69 0.17
N LYS A 8 -10.66 -10.71 -0.22
CA LYS A 8 -9.89 -11.92 -0.58
C LYS A 8 -10.49 -12.79 -1.70
N LYS A 9 -11.53 -12.34 -2.40
CA LYS A 9 -12.11 -13.11 -3.50
C LYS A 9 -11.21 -13.07 -4.73
N ASP A 10 -11.27 -14.14 -5.52
CA ASP A 10 -10.72 -14.14 -6.87
C ASP A 10 -11.74 -13.52 -7.83
N LEU A 11 -11.38 -12.38 -8.40
CA LEU A 11 -12.17 -11.54 -9.29
C LEU A 11 -11.32 -11.14 -10.51
N GLN A 12 -10.35 -11.98 -10.87
CA GLN A 12 -9.54 -11.79 -12.07
C GLN A 12 -10.44 -11.61 -13.30
N LYS A 13 -10.14 -10.59 -14.10
CA LYS A 13 -10.87 -10.28 -15.35
C LYS A 13 -12.37 -10.03 -15.16
N ALA A 14 -12.82 -9.79 -13.92
CA ALA A 14 -14.22 -9.48 -13.65
C ALA A 14 -14.62 -8.15 -14.31
N ASP A 15 -15.88 -8.08 -14.77
CA ASP A 15 -16.47 -6.87 -15.32
C ASP A 15 -17.27 -6.13 -14.24
N PHE A 16 -16.71 -5.02 -13.80
CA PHE A 16 -17.31 -4.04 -12.88
C PHE A 16 -17.51 -2.68 -13.54
N LYS A 17 -17.50 -2.62 -14.87
CA LYS A 17 -17.61 -1.37 -15.61
C LYS A 17 -18.88 -0.61 -15.23
N GLY A 18 -18.69 0.65 -14.83
CA GLY A 18 -19.77 1.56 -14.44
C GLY A 18 -20.55 1.14 -13.18
N LYS A 19 -20.11 0.12 -12.43
CA LYS A 19 -20.84 -0.37 -11.25
C LYS A 19 -20.69 0.60 -10.08
N ASN A 20 -21.73 0.65 -9.25
CA ASN A 20 -21.64 1.31 -7.95
C ASN A 20 -21.03 0.36 -6.93
N LEU A 21 -19.76 0.60 -6.59
CA LEU A 21 -18.98 -0.16 -5.61
C LEU A 21 -18.61 0.73 -4.41
N ALA A 22 -19.38 1.79 -4.17
CA ALA A 22 -19.14 2.67 -3.02
C ALA A 22 -19.20 1.85 -1.72
N PHE A 23 -18.27 2.11 -0.81
CA PHE A 23 -18.12 1.42 0.47
C PHE A 23 -17.85 -0.08 0.39
N ALA A 24 -17.60 -0.63 -0.81
CA ALA A 24 -17.34 -2.05 -0.97
C ALA A 24 -16.03 -2.46 -0.29
N ASN A 25 -16.06 -3.61 0.40
CA ASN A 25 -14.86 -4.22 0.97
C ASN A 25 -14.24 -5.14 -0.07
N MET A 26 -13.13 -4.72 -0.68
CA MET A 26 -12.32 -5.48 -1.64
C MET A 26 -10.90 -5.74 -1.10
N ARG A 27 -10.71 -5.67 0.22
CA ARG A 27 -9.39 -5.85 0.84
C ARG A 27 -8.79 -7.21 0.48
N GLY A 28 -7.58 -7.21 -0.05
CA GLY A 28 -6.87 -8.41 -0.48
C GLY A 28 -7.51 -9.17 -1.64
N ALA A 29 -8.51 -8.60 -2.33
CA ALA A 29 -9.13 -9.24 -3.48
C ALA A 29 -8.15 -9.33 -4.66
N ASN A 30 -8.27 -10.38 -5.47
CA ASN A 30 -7.54 -10.49 -6.72
C ASN A 30 -8.37 -9.90 -7.85
N LEU A 31 -8.03 -8.71 -8.29
CA LEU A 31 -8.69 -7.94 -9.36
C LEU A 31 -7.76 -7.77 -10.57
N GLN A 32 -6.81 -8.68 -10.76
CA GLN A 32 -5.88 -8.60 -11.89
C GLN A 32 -6.67 -8.61 -13.21
N GLU A 33 -6.33 -7.67 -14.09
CA GLU A 33 -6.97 -7.49 -15.41
C GLU A 33 -8.49 -7.25 -15.35
N ALA A 34 -9.07 -6.93 -14.19
CA ALA A 34 -10.48 -6.59 -14.07
C ALA A 34 -10.81 -5.25 -14.77
N ASP A 35 -12.01 -5.14 -15.34
CA ASP A 35 -12.53 -3.88 -15.87
C ASP A 35 -13.36 -3.18 -14.81
N LEU A 36 -12.79 -2.14 -14.20
CA LEU A 36 -13.43 -1.25 -13.22
C LEU A 36 -13.71 0.13 -13.84
N SER A 37 -13.63 0.27 -15.17
CA SER A 37 -13.74 1.57 -15.81
C SER A 37 -15.08 2.25 -15.50
N ALA A 38 -15.03 3.55 -15.21
CA ALA A 38 -16.16 4.37 -14.78
C ALA A 38 -16.90 3.90 -13.52
N ALA A 39 -16.36 2.95 -12.74
CA ALA A 39 -16.98 2.51 -11.49
C ALA A 39 -16.92 3.60 -10.41
N ASN A 40 -17.92 3.60 -9.53
CA ASN A 40 -17.89 4.42 -8.31
C ASN A 40 -17.21 3.63 -7.18
N LEU A 41 -15.98 4.00 -6.82
CA LEU A 41 -15.16 3.38 -5.77
C LEU A 41 -15.09 4.25 -4.51
N LYS A 42 -16.02 5.21 -4.36
CA LYS A 42 -16.07 6.10 -3.21
C LYS A 42 -16.01 5.30 -1.90
N GLU A 43 -15.02 5.61 -1.06
CA GLU A 43 -14.79 4.97 0.24
C GLU A 43 -14.66 3.44 0.19
N ALA A 44 -14.36 2.86 -0.98
CA ALA A 44 -14.09 1.43 -1.09
C ALA A 44 -12.74 1.06 -0.45
N ASP A 45 -12.68 -0.12 0.17
CA ASP A 45 -11.45 -0.67 0.73
C ASP A 45 -10.76 -1.58 -0.27
N LEU A 46 -9.68 -1.10 -0.89
CA LEU A 46 -8.83 -1.85 -1.84
C LEU A 46 -7.45 -2.14 -1.25
N ARG A 47 -7.28 -2.05 0.08
CA ARG A 47 -6.00 -2.33 0.72
C ARG A 47 -5.54 -3.75 0.40
N GLU A 48 -4.25 -3.93 0.12
CA GLU A 48 -3.64 -5.22 -0.24
C GLU A 48 -4.24 -5.90 -1.49
N ALA A 49 -5.14 -5.25 -2.24
CA ALA A 49 -5.74 -5.84 -3.43
C ALA A 49 -4.72 -5.97 -4.57
N ASN A 50 -4.84 -7.03 -5.38
CA ASN A 50 -4.07 -7.19 -6.60
C ASN A 50 -4.82 -6.56 -7.78
N LEU A 51 -4.46 -5.35 -8.19
CA LEU A 51 -5.05 -4.61 -9.31
C LEU A 51 -4.11 -4.58 -10.54
N LYS A 52 -3.19 -5.55 -10.63
CA LYS A 52 -2.21 -5.59 -11.73
C LYS A 52 -2.93 -5.60 -13.07
N GLY A 53 -2.59 -4.67 -13.96
CA GLY A 53 -3.20 -4.57 -15.29
C GLY A 53 -4.70 -4.23 -15.30
N ALA A 54 -5.31 -3.89 -14.16
CA ALA A 54 -6.73 -3.55 -14.09
C ALA A 54 -7.03 -2.23 -14.82
N ASN A 55 -8.22 -2.14 -15.42
CA ASN A 55 -8.70 -0.90 -16.01
C ASN A 55 -9.50 -0.09 -14.98
N LEU A 56 -8.91 0.95 -14.42
CA LEU A 56 -9.53 1.87 -13.44
C LEU A 56 -9.85 3.23 -14.07
N SER A 57 -9.93 3.30 -15.41
CA SER A 57 -10.08 4.59 -16.08
C SER A 57 -11.42 5.24 -15.73
N GLY A 58 -11.41 6.52 -15.39
CA GLY A 58 -12.64 7.27 -15.11
C GLY A 58 -13.33 6.93 -13.78
N THR A 59 -12.71 6.16 -12.88
CA THR A 59 -13.32 5.82 -11.59
C THR A 59 -13.43 7.04 -10.68
N ASN A 60 -14.47 7.07 -9.84
CA ASN A 60 -14.51 7.95 -8.68
C ASN A 60 -13.76 7.31 -7.51
N MET A 61 -12.56 7.82 -7.17
CA MET A 61 -11.72 7.30 -6.08
C MET A 61 -11.82 8.12 -4.79
N GLU A 62 -12.94 8.82 -4.62
CA GLU A 62 -13.18 9.68 -3.47
C GLU A 62 -13.06 8.90 -2.15
N GLY A 63 -11.97 9.07 -1.40
CA GLY A 63 -11.78 8.39 -0.11
C GLY A 63 -11.47 6.90 -0.20
N THR A 64 -11.10 6.39 -1.38
CA THR A 64 -10.71 4.98 -1.56
C THR A 64 -9.42 4.66 -0.82
N PHE A 65 -9.35 3.48 -0.21
CA PHE A 65 -8.15 3.01 0.49
C PHE A 65 -7.28 2.12 -0.41
N LEU A 66 -6.08 2.58 -0.76
CA LEU A 66 -5.15 1.88 -1.68
C LEU A 66 -3.84 1.42 -1.03
N ARG A 67 -3.73 1.47 0.30
CA ARG A 67 -2.51 1.06 1.00
C ARG A 67 -2.12 -0.37 0.61
N ASP A 68 -0.86 -0.54 0.22
CA ASP A 68 -0.25 -1.81 -0.20
C ASP A 68 -0.94 -2.50 -1.39
N ALA A 69 -1.78 -1.80 -2.15
CA ALA A 69 -2.41 -2.32 -3.36
C ALA A 69 -1.40 -2.45 -4.51
N ASN A 70 -1.53 -3.48 -5.34
CA ASN A 70 -0.67 -3.67 -6.52
C ASN A 70 -1.32 -3.05 -7.76
N LEU A 71 -0.88 -1.85 -8.15
CA LEU A 71 -1.36 -1.07 -9.31
C LEU A 71 -0.41 -1.14 -10.53
N ARG A 72 0.54 -2.07 -10.54
CA ARG A 72 1.49 -2.25 -11.66
C ARG A 72 0.76 -2.48 -12.98
N GLY A 73 1.10 -1.69 -14.00
CA GLY A 73 0.42 -1.71 -15.30
C GLY A 73 -1.07 -1.34 -15.28
N ALA A 74 -1.63 -0.88 -14.16
CA ALA A 74 -3.03 -0.49 -14.08
C ALA A 74 -3.29 0.83 -14.82
N ASN A 75 -4.48 0.96 -15.38
CA ASN A 75 -4.90 2.17 -16.07
C ASN A 75 -5.76 3.07 -15.17
N LEU A 76 -5.18 4.10 -14.54
CA LEU A 76 -5.91 5.11 -13.74
C LEU A 76 -6.20 6.38 -14.55
N SER A 77 -6.11 6.35 -15.89
CA SER A 77 -6.39 7.53 -16.70
C SER A 77 -7.78 8.09 -16.40
N SER A 78 -7.88 9.41 -16.26
CA SER A 78 -9.14 10.09 -15.90
C SER A 78 -9.79 9.66 -14.58
N ALA A 79 -9.14 8.84 -13.74
CA ALA A 79 -9.61 8.63 -12.37
C ALA A 79 -9.65 9.97 -11.63
N THR A 80 -10.62 10.13 -10.74
CA THR A 80 -10.83 11.38 -10.00
C THR A 80 -10.58 11.18 -8.51
N HIS A 81 -10.21 12.25 -7.81
CA HIS A 81 -9.95 12.27 -6.37
C HIS A 81 -8.76 11.44 -5.86
N LEU A 82 -8.01 10.80 -6.76
CA LEU A 82 -6.70 10.22 -6.43
C LEU A 82 -5.71 11.35 -6.08
N CYS A 83 -4.90 11.19 -5.04
CA CYS A 83 -3.85 12.12 -4.62
C CYS A 83 -2.52 11.39 -4.46
N CYS A 84 -1.40 12.13 -4.36
CA CYS A 84 -0.08 11.52 -4.21
C CYS A 84 0.05 10.64 -2.96
N VAL A 85 -0.67 10.98 -1.89
CA VAL A 85 -0.67 10.24 -0.62
C VAL A 85 -1.30 8.84 -0.79
N ASP A 86 -2.32 8.70 -1.64
CA ASP A 86 -3.05 7.43 -1.80
C ASP A 86 -2.17 6.36 -2.46
N ILE A 87 -1.21 6.78 -3.28
CA ILE A 87 -0.31 5.88 -4.02
C ILE A 87 1.07 5.73 -3.35
N GLU A 88 1.36 6.44 -2.25
CA GLU A 88 2.67 6.42 -1.58
C GLU A 88 3.09 5.03 -1.13
N SER A 89 2.11 4.22 -0.69
CA SER A 89 2.31 2.82 -0.27
C SER A 89 1.84 1.81 -1.31
N ALA A 90 1.24 2.26 -2.42
CA ALA A 90 0.83 1.36 -3.49
C ALA A 90 2.04 0.95 -4.34
N TYR A 91 1.97 -0.25 -4.91
CA TYR A 91 2.98 -0.70 -5.85
C TYR A 91 2.62 -0.25 -7.27
N ILE A 92 3.40 0.66 -7.83
CA ILE A 92 3.26 1.19 -9.18
C ILE A 92 4.52 0.92 -10.01
N ASP A 93 4.43 0.98 -11.32
CA ASP A 93 5.57 0.91 -12.23
C ASP A 93 5.45 1.92 -13.39
N LYS A 94 6.42 1.90 -14.29
CA LYS A 94 6.46 2.80 -15.45
C LYS A 94 5.29 2.60 -16.42
N ASP A 95 4.59 1.47 -16.33
CA ASP A 95 3.46 1.11 -17.18
C ASP A 95 2.11 1.46 -16.52
N THR A 96 2.10 1.86 -15.24
CA THR A 96 0.92 2.39 -14.56
C THR A 96 0.56 3.78 -15.14
N ASN A 97 -0.64 3.92 -15.67
CA ASN A 97 -1.14 5.19 -16.21
C ASN A 97 -1.81 6.02 -15.10
N PHE A 98 -1.53 7.32 -15.03
CA PHE A 98 -2.10 8.21 -14.02
C PHE A 98 -3.02 9.28 -14.65
N PRO A 99 -3.94 9.87 -13.86
CA PRO A 99 -4.66 11.06 -14.28
C PRO A 99 -3.71 12.20 -14.65
N ASN A 100 -4.10 13.06 -15.60
CA ASN A 100 -3.27 14.17 -16.09
C ASN A 100 -2.87 15.20 -15.01
N TYR A 101 -3.57 15.22 -13.88
CA TYR A 101 -3.29 16.09 -12.75
C TYR A 101 -2.30 15.48 -11.74
N ILE A 102 -1.93 14.20 -11.87
CA ILE A 102 -0.86 13.55 -11.11
C ILE A 102 0.36 13.38 -12.02
N ARG A 103 1.50 13.87 -11.56
CA ARG A 103 2.78 13.68 -12.25
C ARG A 103 3.70 12.79 -11.44
N ILE A 104 3.98 11.62 -11.99
CA ILE A 104 5.06 10.75 -11.51
C ILE A 104 6.34 11.10 -12.26
N ARG A 105 7.44 11.29 -11.52
CA ARG A 105 8.78 11.35 -12.08
C ARG A 105 9.63 10.26 -11.48
N TRP A 106 10.01 9.29 -12.30
CA TRP A 106 10.93 8.23 -11.92
C TRP A 106 12.34 8.79 -11.70
N LYS A 107 12.98 8.32 -10.63
CA LYS A 107 14.37 8.60 -10.26
C LYS A 107 15.25 7.38 -10.45
N THR A 108 14.70 6.20 -10.18
CA THR A 108 15.27 4.88 -10.47
C THR A 108 14.11 3.93 -10.81
N GLU A 109 14.37 2.64 -11.02
CA GLU A 109 13.33 1.62 -11.23
C GLU A 109 12.32 1.49 -10.09
N ARG A 110 12.71 1.86 -8.87
CA ARG A 110 11.88 1.70 -7.65
C ARG A 110 11.61 2.99 -6.90
N LYS A 111 12.18 4.11 -7.35
CA LYS A 111 12.05 5.41 -6.68
C LYS A 111 11.43 6.40 -7.63
N TYR A 112 10.41 7.11 -7.17
CA TYR A 112 9.75 8.16 -7.92
C TYR A 112 9.42 9.35 -7.00
N THR A 113 9.06 10.47 -7.61
CA THR A 113 8.42 11.60 -6.93
C THR A 113 7.04 11.82 -7.52
N CYS A 114 6.02 12.00 -6.69
CA CYS A 114 4.68 12.38 -7.12
C CYS A 114 4.45 13.88 -6.91
N LYS A 115 3.79 14.54 -7.87
CA LYS A 115 3.33 15.94 -7.75
C LYS A 115 1.94 16.10 -8.34
N GLU A 116 1.05 16.74 -7.60
CA GLU A 116 -0.25 17.19 -8.11
C GLU A 116 -0.07 18.51 -8.89
N ILE A 117 -0.46 18.52 -10.17
CA ILE A 117 -0.23 19.65 -11.09
C ILE A 117 -1.35 20.70 -10.98
N GLN A 118 -2.56 20.30 -10.60
CA GLN A 118 -3.69 21.19 -10.45
C GLN A 118 -4.17 21.14 -9.00
N LYS A 119 -4.09 22.27 -8.28
CA LYS A 119 -4.71 22.41 -6.96
C LYS A 119 -6.21 22.22 -7.15
N ARG A 120 -6.74 21.03 -6.84
CA ARG A 120 -8.14 20.93 -6.45
C ARG A 120 -8.31 21.85 -5.23
N ALA A 121 -9.28 22.75 -5.29
CA ALA A 121 -9.71 23.49 -4.11
C ALA A 121 -9.83 22.49 -2.97
N LYS A 122 -9.10 22.71 -1.87
CA LYS A 122 -9.07 21.82 -0.73
C LYS A 122 -10.48 21.72 -0.16
N SER A 123 -11.30 20.81 -0.67
CA SER A 123 -12.44 20.29 0.08
C SER A 123 -11.80 19.56 1.25
N GLY A 124 -11.87 20.18 2.43
CA GLY A 124 -11.12 19.78 3.61
C GLY A 124 -11.28 18.29 3.87
N ARG A 125 -10.20 17.54 3.72
CA ARG A 125 -10.16 16.13 4.13
C ARG A 125 -8.90 15.84 4.90
N ARG A 126 -9.16 15.34 6.10
CA ARG A 126 -8.24 14.54 6.89
C ARG A 126 -8.07 13.24 6.11
N HIS A 127 -6.86 12.99 5.58
CA HIS A 127 -6.52 11.63 5.18
C HIS A 127 -6.75 10.74 6.39
N HIS A 128 -7.51 9.69 6.18
CA HIS A 128 -7.86 8.73 7.22
C HIS A 128 -6.58 7.93 7.52
N ASP A 129 -5.71 8.50 8.36
CA ASP A 129 -4.69 7.79 9.11
C ASP A 129 -5.41 6.84 10.08
N GLN A 130 -6.01 5.79 9.53
CA GLN A 130 -6.30 4.60 10.30
C GLN A 130 -4.95 3.92 10.46
N ARG A 131 -4.21 4.38 11.46
CA ARG A 131 -3.11 3.68 12.10
C ARG A 131 -3.66 2.31 12.50
N VAL A 132 -3.56 1.34 11.58
CA VAL A 132 -3.82 -0.06 11.86
C VAL A 132 -2.85 -0.39 12.98
N LYS A 133 -3.39 -0.68 14.17
CA LYS A 133 -2.63 -1.25 15.27
C LYS A 133 -2.25 -2.66 14.84
N ASP A 134 -1.25 -2.78 13.97
CA ASP A 134 -0.56 -4.04 13.75
C ASP A 134 0.36 -4.26 14.94
N THR A 135 -0.20 -4.95 15.94
CA THR A 135 0.59 -5.78 16.83
C THR A 135 1.35 -6.80 15.98
N GLY A 136 2.64 -6.54 15.78
CA GLY A 136 3.64 -7.55 15.48
C GLY A 136 3.82 -7.93 14.01
N ARG A 137 4.79 -7.28 13.35
CA ARG A 137 5.99 -7.98 12.87
C ARG A 137 7.04 -7.00 12.38
N LEU A 138 8.20 -7.12 13.00
CA LEU A 138 9.48 -6.52 12.64
C LEU A 138 9.77 -6.75 11.15
N TRP A 139 9.94 -5.68 10.38
CA TRP A 139 10.66 -5.70 9.11
C TRP A 139 12.05 -5.13 9.35
N GLY A 140 13.10 -5.92 9.10
CA GLY A 140 14.45 -5.38 9.16
C GLY A 140 15.60 -6.38 9.15
N ASN A 141 15.56 -7.42 8.30
CA ASN A 141 16.82 -8.00 7.83
C ASN A 141 17.52 -6.94 6.97
N ARG A 142 18.47 -6.22 7.56
CA ARG A 142 19.43 -5.38 6.85
C ARG A 142 20.81 -6.00 7.03
N ARG A 143 21.22 -6.81 6.05
CA ARG A 143 22.65 -7.06 5.79
C ARG A 143 23.25 -5.74 5.31
N ALA A 144 24.14 -5.15 6.11
CA ALA A 144 25.20 -4.23 5.70
C ALA A 144 25.97 -3.80 6.94
N ASN A 145 27.01 -4.57 7.31
CA ASN A 145 28.22 -4.06 7.95
C ASN A 145 29.25 -5.19 7.99
N ASP A 146 29.80 -5.50 6.81
CA ASP A 146 31.21 -5.83 6.71
C ASP A 146 31.97 -4.50 6.62
N GLU A 147 33.19 -4.48 7.18
CA GLU A 147 34.20 -3.42 7.11
C GLU A 147 34.10 -2.24 8.09
N ARG A 148 34.60 -2.44 9.31
CA ARG A 148 35.79 -1.72 9.84
C ARG A 148 36.01 -1.98 11.34
N ARG A 149 37.07 -2.74 11.65
CA ARG A 149 38.21 -2.40 12.55
C ARG A 149 38.74 -3.61 13.30
N LEU A 150 39.97 -3.96 12.92
CA LEU A 150 40.98 -4.63 13.73
C LEU A 150 41.28 -3.83 15.02
N GLU A 151 41.85 -4.56 15.97
CA GLU A 151 42.74 -4.13 17.07
C GLU A 151 42.15 -3.76 18.45
N ALA A 152 42.84 -4.28 19.48
CA ALA A 152 42.76 -4.06 20.93
C ALA A 152 41.86 -5.04 21.70
N ASP A 153 42.30 -6.26 22.00
CA ASP A 153 43.35 -6.67 22.95
C ASP A 153 43.03 -6.43 24.44
N ARG A 154 43.01 -7.55 25.17
CA ARG A 154 43.27 -7.78 26.61
C ARG A 154 42.88 -6.72 27.65
N ARG A 155 42.01 -7.15 28.58
CA ARG A 155 42.24 -7.30 30.04
C ARG A 155 40.97 -7.92 30.64
N GLY A 156 41.04 -9.08 31.30
CA GLY A 156 40.94 -9.23 32.77
C GLY A 156 39.58 -8.72 33.28
N ILE A 157 38.68 -9.44 33.94
CA ILE A 157 38.70 -10.13 35.27
C ILE A 157 37.26 -10.69 35.40
N GLY A 158 36.96 -11.96 35.69
CA GLY A 158 37.11 -12.64 36.99
C GLY A 158 35.98 -12.29 37.96
N LEU A 159 35.03 -13.22 38.24
CA LEU A 159 34.14 -13.38 39.43
C LEU A 159 32.91 -14.23 39.02
N LYS A 160 32.88 -15.56 39.21
CA LYS A 160 32.57 -16.33 40.43
C LYS A 160 31.17 -16.10 41.05
N ASP A 161 30.43 -17.21 41.07
CA ASP A 161 29.42 -17.65 42.04
C ASP A 161 28.04 -16.96 42.11
N ALA A 162 26.99 -17.72 41.76
CA ALA A 162 25.80 -17.94 42.59
C ALA A 162 24.85 -18.99 41.96
N LYS A 163 24.74 -20.17 42.59
CA LYS A 163 23.51 -20.98 42.54
C LYS A 163 22.50 -20.38 43.51
N PRO A 164 21.20 -20.55 43.25
CA PRO A 164 20.41 -21.30 44.23
C PRO A 164 19.50 -22.35 43.59
N GLY A 165 19.44 -23.51 44.23
CA GLY A 165 18.40 -24.50 43.99
C GLY A 165 17.12 -24.16 44.74
N ALA A 166 16.00 -24.63 44.20
CA ALA A 166 14.82 -25.03 44.96
C ALA A 166 13.96 -25.93 44.06
N THR A 167 14.05 -27.23 44.29
CA THR A 167 13.13 -28.25 43.78
C THR A 167 11.86 -28.26 44.61
N ALA A 168 10.74 -28.43 43.91
CA ALA A 168 9.40 -28.57 44.46
C ALA A 168 9.23 -29.82 45.34
N LYS A 169 8.49 -29.65 46.43
CA LYS A 169 7.44 -30.56 46.90
C LYS A 169 6.46 -29.80 47.77
#